data_AF-A0A536AD87-F1
#
_entry.id   AF-A0A536AD87-F1
#
_cell.length_a   1.000
_cell.length_b   1.000
_cell.length_c   1.000
_cell.angle_alpha   90.00
_cell.angle_beta   90.00
_cell.angle_gamma   90.00
#
_symmetry.space_group_name_H-M   'P 1'
#
loop_
_entity.id
_entity.type
_entity.pdbx_description
1 polymer ?
#
loop_
_entity_poly.entity_id
_entity_poly.type
_entity_poly.pdbx_seq_one_letter_code
_entity_poly.pdbx_strand_id
1 'polypeptide(L)'
;AGIDGQEALRERVAELIDETYEAREKELGEELTRVVERWVLLRTIDTHWIEHLTAMEELREGIYLRGYGQQDPLVAYKREAHGFFEEMSARIASGVAQTILRVTVRTAEQAEKAEEGQAQQTQTSAGTTTTARASGNGSPSAGPAKGKLGRNDPCWCGSGKKFKKCHGR
;
A
#
# COMPACT_ATOMS: atom_id res chain seq x y z
N ALA A 1 -11.98 37.76 2.31
CA ALA A 1 -12.70 37.90 3.59
C ALA A 1 -11.92 37.08 4.60
N GLY A 2 -11.46 37.71 5.68
CA GLY A 2 -10.64 37.07 6.70
C GLY A 2 -11.45 35.98 7.40
N ILE A 3 -10.83 34.84 7.65
CA ILE A 3 -11.42 33.80 8.49
C ILE A 3 -11.25 34.29 9.93
N ASP A 4 -12.26 35.00 10.42
CA ASP A 4 -12.24 35.62 11.73
C ASP A 4 -12.61 34.59 12.82
N GLY A 5 -11.64 33.73 13.16
CA GLY A 5 -11.71 32.82 14.32
C GLY A 5 -11.50 31.34 14.01
N GLN A 6 -11.11 30.57 15.04
CA GLN A 6 -10.91 29.11 14.94
C GLN A 6 -12.18 28.37 14.50
N GLU A 7 -13.35 28.86 14.93
CA GLU A 7 -14.64 28.25 14.62
C GLU A 7 -15.00 28.45 13.13
N ALA A 8 -14.85 29.68 12.62
CA ALA A 8 -15.01 29.98 11.20
C ALA A 8 -14.04 29.19 10.31
N LEU A 9 -12.81 28.92 10.78
CA LEU A 9 -11.85 28.08 10.05
C LEU A 9 -12.31 26.63 10.00
N ARG A 10 -12.81 26.08 11.11
CA ARG A 10 -13.32 24.70 11.17
C ARG A 10 -14.52 24.51 10.26
N GLU A 11 -15.45 25.45 10.29
CA GLU A 11 -16.63 25.44 9.41
C GLU A 11 -16.20 25.48 7.94
N ARG A 12 -15.29 26.40 7.58
CA ARG A 12 -14.81 26.50 6.20
C ARG A 12 -14.07 25.25 5.71
N VAL A 13 -13.32 24.60 6.58
CA VAL A 13 -12.65 23.32 6.25
C VAL A 13 -13.66 22.19 6.11
N ALA A 14 -14.70 22.14 6.95
CA ALA A 14 -15.77 21.16 6.84
C ALA A 14 -16.52 21.31 5.49
N GLU A 15 -16.89 22.53 5.11
CA GLU A 15 -17.49 22.81 3.80
C GLU A 15 -16.61 22.31 2.65
N LEU A 16 -15.31 22.58 2.69
CA LEU A 16 -14.38 22.15 1.63
C LEU A 16 -14.27 20.61 1.56
N ILE A 17 -14.31 19.94 2.71
CA ILE A 17 -14.30 18.48 2.78
C ILE A 17 -15.56 17.92 2.14
N ASP A 18 -16.74 18.47 2.48
CA ASP A 18 -18.02 18.04 1.92
C ASP A 18 -18.08 18.26 0.40
N GLU A 19 -17.66 19.44 -0.07
CA GLU A 19 -17.56 19.74 -1.51
C GLU A 19 -16.65 18.75 -2.25
N THR A 20 -15.49 18.43 -1.67
CA THR A 20 -14.54 17.48 -2.25
C THR A 20 -15.10 16.06 -2.26
N TYR A 21 -15.83 15.69 -1.21
CA TYR A 21 -16.47 14.38 -1.08
C TYR A 21 -17.56 14.19 -2.13
N GLU A 22 -18.46 15.17 -2.26
CA GLU A 22 -19.54 15.14 -3.24
C GLU A 22 -19.02 15.11 -4.68
N ALA A 23 -17.98 15.89 -4.98
CA ALA A 23 -17.35 15.88 -6.30
C ALA A 23 -16.85 14.47 -6.66
N ARG A 24 -16.25 13.80 -5.68
CA ARG A 24 -15.73 12.45 -5.86
C ARG A 24 -16.82 11.38 -5.94
N GLU A 25 -17.90 11.50 -5.17
CA GLU A 25 -19.05 10.61 -5.28
C GLU A 25 -19.69 10.70 -6.69
N LYS A 26 -19.73 11.90 -7.28
CA LYS A 26 -20.18 12.11 -8.67
C LYS A 26 -19.26 11.46 -9.70
N GLU A 27 -17.95 11.45 -9.47
CA GLU A 27 -16.97 10.83 -10.38
C GLU A 27 -17.01 9.29 -10.35
N LEU A 28 -17.13 8.71 -9.15
CA LEU A 28 -17.08 7.25 -8.94
C LEU A 28 -18.46 6.58 -9.08
N GLY A 29 -19.53 7.32 -8.84
CA GLY A 29 -20.88 6.81 -8.67
C GLY A 29 -21.15 6.31 -7.25
N GLU A 30 -22.42 6.29 -6.87
CA GLU A 30 -22.88 5.98 -5.51
C GLU A 30 -22.48 4.57 -5.05
N GLU A 31 -22.79 3.54 -5.85
CA GLU A 31 -22.52 2.14 -5.52
C GLU A 31 -21.04 1.87 -5.23
N LEU A 32 -20.16 2.34 -6.11
CA LEU A 32 -18.71 2.16 -5.96
C LEU A 32 -18.18 2.95 -4.75
N THR A 33 -18.73 4.14 -4.51
CA THR A 33 -18.37 4.96 -3.34
C THR A 33 -18.69 4.24 -2.03
N ARG A 34 -19.89 3.63 -1.89
CA ARG A 34 -20.25 2.84 -0.70
C ARG A 34 -19.35 1.61 -0.50
N VAL A 35 -18.92 0.97 -1.58
CA VAL A 35 -17.97 -0.14 -1.50
C VAL A 35 -16.60 0.35 -1.02
N VAL A 36 -16.13 1.48 -1.53
CA VAL A 36 -14.86 2.10 -1.12
C VAL A 36 -14.91 2.55 0.34
N GLU A 37 -15.97 3.23 0.77
CA GLU A 37 -16.19 3.62 2.18
C GLU A 37 -16.05 2.42 3.11
N ARG A 38 -16.79 1.34 2.81
CA ARG A 38 -16.78 0.11 3.61
C ARG A 38 -15.40 -0.54 3.62
N TRP A 39 -14.73 -0.56 2.47
CA TRP A 39 -13.37 -1.12 2.35
C TRP A 39 -12.37 -0.31 3.17
N VAL A 40 -12.40 1.03 3.10
CA VAL A 40 -11.53 1.91 3.88
C VAL A 40 -11.79 1.72 5.37
N LEU A 41 -13.06 1.74 5.80
CA LEU A 41 -13.44 1.53 7.19
C LEU A 41 -12.91 0.20 7.73
N LEU A 42 -13.24 -0.91 7.07
CA LEU A 42 -12.83 -2.25 7.51
C LEU A 42 -11.29 -2.37 7.53
N ARG A 43 -10.61 -1.92 6.48
CA ARG A 43 -9.16 -1.99 6.40
C ARG A 43 -8.47 -1.21 7.52
N THR A 44 -8.97 -0.01 7.83
CA THR A 44 -8.41 0.83 8.90
C THR A 44 -8.70 0.26 10.28
N ILE A 45 -9.92 -0.22 10.52
CA ILE A 45 -10.29 -0.88 11.78
C ILE A 45 -9.43 -2.12 12.00
N ASP A 46 -9.33 -3.02 11.02
CA ASP A 46 -8.55 -4.26 11.15
C ASP A 46 -7.08 -3.98 11.48
N THR A 47 -6.49 -2.99 10.81
CA THR A 47 -5.08 -2.62 11.03
C THR A 47 -4.86 -2.16 12.48
N HIS A 48 -5.67 -1.22 12.96
CA HIS A 48 -5.52 -0.68 14.32
C HIS A 48 -5.99 -1.66 15.42
N TRP A 49 -6.94 -2.53 15.11
CA TRP A 49 -7.38 -3.55 16.04
C TRP A 49 -6.28 -4.59 16.32
N ILE A 50 -5.56 -5.03 15.28
CA ILE A 50 -4.41 -5.94 15.45
C ILE A 50 -3.31 -5.28 16.29
N GLU A 51 -3.00 -4.01 16.02
CA GLU A 51 -2.05 -3.23 16.84
C GLU A 51 -2.51 -3.14 18.30
N HIS A 52 -3.80 -2.88 18.53
CA HIS A 52 -4.38 -2.80 19.87
C HIS A 52 -4.30 -4.12 20.62
N LEU A 53 -4.60 -5.26 19.98
CA LEU A 53 -4.47 -6.57 20.61
C LEU A 53 -3.03 -6.85 21.06
N THR A 54 -2.04 -6.48 20.23
CA THR A 54 -0.61 -6.58 20.60
C THR A 54 -0.31 -5.71 21.82
N ALA A 55 -0.74 -4.44 21.81
CA ALA A 55 -0.53 -3.52 22.93
C ALA A 55 -1.21 -4.00 24.23
N MET A 56 -2.36 -4.66 24.13
CA MET A 56 -3.08 -5.21 25.27
C MET A 56 -2.38 -6.43 25.88
N GLU A 57 -1.75 -7.28 25.06
CA GLU A 57 -0.94 -8.39 25.57
C GLU A 57 0.31 -7.86 26.31
N GLU A 58 1.02 -6.89 25.73
CA GLU A 58 2.16 -6.23 26.37
C GLU A 58 1.76 -5.56 27.70
N LEU A 59 0.61 -4.86 27.72
CA LEU A 59 0.07 -4.26 28.93
C LEU A 59 -0.22 -5.32 30.01
N ARG A 60 -0.78 -6.46 29.61
CA ARG A 60 -1.09 -7.57 30.52
C ARG A 60 0.17 -8.17 31.14
N GLU A 61 1.23 -8.36 30.36
CA GLU A 61 2.52 -8.84 30.87
C GLU A 61 3.18 -7.80 31.80
N GLY A 62 3.09 -6.51 31.47
CA GLY A 62 3.69 -5.41 32.23
C GLY A 62 2.98 -5.06 33.54
N ILE A 63 1.66 -5.32 33.66
CA ILE A 63 0.87 -4.87 34.82
C ILE A 63 1.29 -5.55 36.13
N TYR A 64 1.83 -6.78 36.05
CA TYR A 64 2.29 -7.51 37.22
C TYR A 64 3.48 -6.83 37.91
N LEU A 65 4.31 -6.10 37.17
CA LEU A 65 5.40 -5.30 37.73
C LEU A 65 4.86 -4.09 38.51
N ARG A 66 3.69 -3.55 38.13
CA ARG A 66 3.02 -2.44 38.86
C ARG A 66 2.27 -2.90 40.12
N GLY A 67 1.89 -4.17 40.20
CA GLY A 67 1.29 -4.76 41.42
C GLY A 67 2.20 -4.67 42.66
N TYR A 68 3.51 -4.49 42.47
CA TYR A 68 4.46 -4.22 43.56
C TYR A 68 4.26 -2.84 44.21
N GLY A 69 3.56 -1.91 43.54
CA GLY A 69 3.34 -0.53 44.00
C GLY A 69 2.09 -0.31 44.87
N GLN A 70 1.52 -1.37 45.46
CA GLN A 70 0.27 -1.33 46.26
C GLN A 70 -0.99 -0.84 45.51
N GLN A 71 -0.93 -0.72 44.18
CA GLN A 71 -2.12 -0.51 43.36
C GLN A 71 -2.69 -1.86 42.93
N ASP A 72 -4.03 -1.97 42.94
CA ASP A 72 -4.73 -3.15 42.43
C ASP A 72 -4.41 -3.33 40.92
N PRO A 73 -3.74 -4.43 40.52
CA PRO A 73 -3.37 -4.66 39.12
C PRO A 73 -4.56 -4.64 38.17
N LEU A 74 -5.74 -5.11 38.61
CA LEU A 74 -6.94 -5.15 37.79
C LEU A 74 -7.45 -3.73 37.50
N VAL A 75 -7.40 -2.85 38.51
CA VAL A 75 -7.85 -1.46 38.37
C VAL A 75 -6.89 -0.68 37.47
N ALA A 76 -5.59 -0.86 37.65
CA ALA A 76 -4.56 -0.26 36.80
C ALA A 76 -4.71 -0.72 35.33
N TYR A 77 -4.87 -2.02 35.11
CA TYR A 77 -5.10 -2.59 33.78
C TYR A 77 -6.32 -1.98 33.10
N LYS A 78 -7.48 -1.95 33.78
CA LYS A 78 -8.72 -1.39 33.19
C LYS A 78 -8.57 0.08 32.79
N ARG A 79 -7.91 0.88 33.62
CA ARG A 79 -7.68 2.30 33.35
C ARG A 79 -6.79 2.50 32.12
N GLU A 80 -5.68 1.77 32.05
CA GLU A 80 -4.74 1.89 30.93
C GLU A 80 -5.32 1.30 29.63
N ALA A 81 -5.98 0.15 29.71
CA ALA A 81 -6.68 -0.47 28.59
C ALA A 81 -7.73 0.46 27.97
N HIS A 82 -8.48 1.20 28.80
CA HIS A 82 -9.42 2.20 28.32
C HIS A 82 -8.72 3.33 27.56
N GLY A 83 -7.59 3.84 28.08
CA GLY A 83 -6.80 4.85 27.39
C GLY A 83 -6.30 4.36 26.01
N PHE A 84 -5.83 3.11 25.93
CA PHE A 84 -5.43 2.50 24.66
C PHE A 84 -6.60 2.34 23.69
N PHE A 85 -7.79 2.04 24.18
CA PHE A 85 -9.00 1.95 23.37
C PHE A 85 -9.42 3.32 22.80
N GLU A 86 -9.40 4.37 23.62
CA GLU A 86 -9.70 5.74 23.18
C GLU A 86 -8.70 6.22 22.12
N GLU A 87 -7.41 5.94 22.35
CA GLU A 87 -6.36 6.27 21.39
C GLU A 87 -6.54 5.51 20.07
N MET A 88 -6.80 4.20 20.12
CA MET A 88 -7.10 3.40 18.93
C MET A 88 -8.30 3.96 18.17
N SER A 89 -9.38 4.30 18.88
CA SER A 89 -10.60 4.85 18.27
C SER A 89 -10.34 6.19 17.56
N ALA A 90 -9.53 7.06 18.17
CA ALA A 90 -9.12 8.33 17.57
C ALA A 90 -8.22 8.14 16.35
N ARG A 91 -7.31 7.15 16.38
CA ARG A 91 -6.45 6.77 15.25
C ARG A 91 -7.29 6.22 14.09
N ILE A 92 -8.29 5.38 14.36
CA ILE A 92 -9.23 4.88 13.34
C ILE A 92 -9.95 6.05 12.68
N ALA A 93 -10.56 6.94 13.44
CA ALA A 93 -11.29 8.09 12.89
C ALA A 93 -10.39 8.96 12.01
N SER A 94 -9.17 9.26 12.48
CA SER A 94 -8.19 10.05 11.73
C SER A 94 -7.69 9.32 10.48
N GLY A 95 -7.44 8.01 10.56
CA GLY A 95 -6.98 7.18 9.46
C GLY A 95 -8.02 7.07 8.35
N VAL A 96 -9.29 6.92 8.70
CA VAL A 96 -10.42 6.93 7.75
C VAL A 96 -10.50 8.30 7.06
N ALA A 97 -10.51 9.39 7.82
CA ALA A 97 -10.60 10.75 7.25
C ALA A 97 -9.44 11.08 6.30
N GLN A 98 -8.22 10.67 6.61
CA GLN A 98 -7.06 10.90 5.74
C GLN A 98 -7.06 10.01 4.49
N THR A 99 -7.56 8.78 4.61
CA THR A 99 -7.52 7.80 3.53
C THR A 99 -8.67 8.00 2.56
N ILE A 100 -9.87 8.29 3.07
CA ILE A 100 -11.09 8.33 2.26
C ILE A 100 -10.95 9.32 1.11
N LEU A 101 -10.36 10.50 1.33
CA LEU A 101 -10.14 11.53 0.30
C LEU A 101 -8.96 11.25 -0.64
N ARG A 102 -8.03 10.36 -0.28
CA ARG A 102 -6.82 10.06 -1.08
C ARG A 102 -6.93 8.82 -1.96
N VAL A 103 -7.89 7.93 -1.69
CA VAL A 103 -8.04 6.68 -2.44
C VAL A 103 -8.34 6.96 -3.92
N THR A 104 -7.48 6.50 -4.81
CA THR A 104 -7.73 6.53 -6.26
C THR A 104 -8.23 5.16 -6.71
N VAL A 105 -9.46 5.10 -7.22
CA VAL A 105 -9.96 3.87 -7.83
C VAL A 105 -9.45 3.81 -9.26
N ARG A 106 -8.67 2.77 -9.58
CA ARG A 106 -8.25 2.50 -10.96
C ARG A 106 -9.26 1.55 -11.59
N THR A 107 -9.77 1.91 -12.77
CA THR A 107 -10.60 0.97 -13.54
C THR A 107 -9.71 -0.13 -14.12
N ALA A 108 -10.31 -1.29 -14.43
CA ALA A 108 -9.57 -2.42 -15.02
C ALA A 108 -8.83 -2.02 -16.31
N GLU A 109 -9.44 -1.18 -17.15
CA GLU A 109 -8.83 -0.67 -18.38
C GLU A 109 -7.63 0.26 -18.11
N GLN A 110 -7.67 1.06 -17.03
CA GLN A 110 -6.54 1.89 -16.61
C GLN A 110 -5.41 1.06 -15.99
N ALA A 111 -5.73 -0.07 -15.36
CA ALA A 111 -4.73 -1.00 -14.84
C ALA A 111 -3.97 -1.70 -15.97
N GLU A 112 -4.67 -2.20 -17.00
CA GLU A 112 -4.06 -2.86 -18.16
C GLU A 112 -3.12 -1.92 -18.94
N LYS A 113 -3.54 -0.68 -19.23
CA LYS A 113 -2.69 0.31 -19.91
C LYS A 113 -1.43 0.69 -19.13
N ALA A 114 -1.50 0.70 -17.79
CA ALA A 114 -0.34 0.97 -16.94
C ALA A 114 0.67 -0.20 -16.94
N GLU A 115 0.19 -1.44 -17.00
CA GLU A 115 1.04 -2.64 -17.13
C GLU A 115 1.75 -2.70 -18.48
N GLU A 116 1.06 -2.31 -19.57
CA GLU A 116 1.65 -2.21 -20.91
C GLU A 116 2.76 -1.14 -20.99
N GLY A 117 2.55 0.03 -20.37
CA GLY A 117 3.56 1.10 -20.33
C GLY A 117 4.82 0.73 -19.55
N GLN A 118 4.68 0.00 -18.44
CA GLN A 118 5.83 -0.47 -17.64
C GLN A 118 6.64 -1.57 -18.36
N ALA A 119 5.97 -2.41 -19.17
CA ALA A 119 6.65 -3.40 -20.00
C ALA A 119 7.52 -2.76 -21.11
N GLN A 120 7.11 -1.60 -21.61
CA GLN A 120 7.82 -0.88 -22.68
C GLN A 120 9.00 -0.05 -22.13
N GLN A 121 8.89 0.50 -20.93
CA GLN A 121 9.97 1.29 -20.29
C GLN A 121 11.16 0.41 -19.88
N THR A 122 10.93 -0.84 -19.52
CA THR A 122 11.99 -1.81 -19.15
C THR A 122 12.86 -2.22 -20.35
N GLN A 123 12.40 -2.00 -21.60
CA GLN A 123 13.16 -2.33 -22.82
C GLN A 123 14.09 -1.20 -23.30
N THR A 124 13.91 0.03 -22.81
CA THR A 124 14.71 1.19 -23.27
C THR A 124 15.94 1.49 -22.41
N SER A 125 16.05 0.88 -21.23
CA SER A 125 17.19 1.06 -20.31
C SER A 125 18.32 0.03 -20.50
N ALA A 126 18.20 -0.88 -21.46
CA ALA A 126 19.18 -1.94 -21.73
C ALA A 126 20.13 -1.63 -22.90
N GLY A 127 20.34 -0.35 -23.23
CA GLY A 127 21.04 0.03 -24.46
C GLY A 127 21.83 1.33 -24.40
N THR A 128 22.70 1.56 -23.42
CA THR A 128 23.84 2.48 -23.57
C THR A 128 24.94 2.17 -22.55
N THR A 129 25.85 1.24 -22.86
CA THR A 129 27.21 1.27 -22.30
C THR A 129 28.18 0.56 -23.26
N THR A 130 28.62 1.26 -24.29
CA THR A 130 29.77 0.86 -25.10
C THR A 130 30.56 2.08 -25.56
N THR A 131 31.76 2.25 -25.00
CA THR A 131 33.04 2.64 -25.63
C THR A 131 34.11 2.70 -24.51
N ALA A 132 34.81 1.61 -24.18
CA ALA A 132 35.95 0.95 -24.86
C ALA A 132 37.34 1.59 -24.58
N ARG A 133 38.20 0.86 -23.85
CA ARG A 133 39.66 0.74 -24.07
C ARG A 133 40.20 -0.46 -23.24
N ALA A 134 40.34 -1.65 -23.83
CA ALA A 134 41.50 -2.22 -24.51
C ALA A 134 42.64 -2.70 -23.58
N SER A 135 42.78 -4.04 -23.41
CA SER A 135 44.02 -4.80 -23.65
C SER A 135 43.85 -6.29 -23.33
N GLY A 136 44.34 -7.18 -24.21
CA GLY A 136 44.72 -8.56 -23.84
C GLY A 136 44.16 -9.74 -24.65
N ASN A 137 44.78 -10.00 -25.81
CA ASN A 137 45.02 -11.30 -26.49
C ASN A 137 44.12 -12.54 -26.29
N GLY A 138 43.65 -13.09 -27.42
CA GLY A 138 43.32 -14.52 -27.57
C GLY A 138 42.47 -14.84 -28.81
N SER A 139 43.06 -15.54 -29.80
CA SER A 139 42.52 -15.90 -31.13
C SER A 139 41.22 -16.75 -31.13
N PRO A 140 40.55 -16.92 -32.30
CA PRO A 140 39.12 -17.19 -32.41
C PRO A 140 38.76 -18.68 -32.46
N SER A 141 37.62 -19.04 -31.86
CA SER A 141 36.96 -20.33 -32.11
C SER A 141 35.46 -20.12 -32.24
N ALA A 142 34.96 -20.45 -33.42
CA ALA A 142 33.55 -20.48 -33.77
C ALA A 142 32.86 -21.69 -33.12
N GLY A 143 31.76 -21.43 -32.42
CA GLY A 143 30.78 -22.43 -31.96
C GLY A 143 29.56 -21.71 -31.35
N PRO A 144 28.32 -22.16 -31.60
CA PRO A 144 27.13 -21.44 -31.14
C PRO A 144 27.03 -21.58 -29.62
N ALA A 145 27.25 -20.48 -28.91
CA ALA A 145 27.17 -20.44 -27.45
C ALA A 145 25.71 -20.67 -27.03
N LYS A 146 25.44 -21.87 -26.49
CA LYS A 146 24.24 -22.24 -25.74
C LYS A 146 24.01 -21.26 -24.60
N GLY A 147 23.23 -20.20 -24.84
CA GLY A 147 22.61 -19.40 -23.78
C GLY A 147 21.46 -20.18 -23.14
N LYS A 148 21.42 -20.25 -21.80
CA LYS A 148 20.31 -20.87 -21.07
C LYS A 148 19.03 -20.09 -21.40
N LEU A 149 18.06 -20.73 -22.06
CA LEU A 149 16.75 -20.15 -22.36
C LEU A 149 16.11 -19.65 -21.05
N GLY A 150 15.76 -18.37 -21.00
CA GLY A 150 15.11 -17.74 -19.87
C GLY A 150 13.64 -18.16 -19.74
N ARG A 151 13.11 -18.13 -18.51
CA ARG A 151 11.74 -18.59 -18.18
C ARG A 151 10.64 -17.90 -19.00
N ASN A 152 10.86 -16.65 -19.46
CA ASN A 152 9.90 -15.88 -20.25
C ASN A 152 10.22 -15.80 -21.75
N ASP A 153 11.33 -16.40 -22.22
CA ASP A 153 11.77 -16.32 -23.61
C ASP A 153 10.84 -17.11 -24.55
N PRO A 154 10.83 -16.82 -25.87
CA PRO A 154 10.11 -17.62 -26.84
C PRO A 154 10.53 -19.09 -26.73
N CYS A 155 9.55 -19.99 -26.66
CA CYS A 155 9.85 -21.41 -26.52
C CYS A 155 10.53 -21.94 -27.80
N TRP A 156 11.60 -22.70 -27.62
CA TRP A 156 12.41 -23.26 -28.71
C TRP A 156 11.65 -24.18 -29.68
N CYS A 157 10.45 -24.65 -29.30
CA CYS A 157 9.61 -25.52 -30.13
C CYS A 157 8.85 -24.79 -31.25
N GLY A 158 9.05 -23.49 -31.43
CA GLY A 158 8.42 -22.70 -32.50
C GLY A 158 6.92 -22.43 -32.28
N SER A 159 6.38 -22.73 -31.10
CA SER A 159 4.94 -22.55 -30.79
C SER A 159 4.48 -21.10 -30.64
N GLY A 160 5.41 -20.13 -30.67
CA GLY A 160 5.14 -18.72 -30.39
C GLY A 160 4.80 -18.40 -28.92
N LYS A 161 4.75 -19.41 -28.03
CA LYS A 161 4.44 -19.24 -26.60
C LYS A 161 5.71 -19.04 -25.78
N LYS A 162 5.62 -18.34 -24.64
CA LYS A 162 6.73 -18.16 -23.67
C LYS A 162 7.13 -19.52 -23.05
N PHE A 163 8.43 -19.73 -22.78
CA PHE A 163 9.00 -21.00 -22.31
C PHE A 163 8.26 -21.58 -21.10
N LYS A 164 8.01 -20.79 -20.03
CA LYS A 164 7.24 -21.24 -18.86
C LYS A 164 5.82 -21.73 -19.13
N LYS A 165 5.18 -21.23 -20.19
CA LYS A 165 3.81 -21.60 -20.57
C LYS A 165 3.78 -22.75 -21.59
N CYS A 166 4.94 -23.29 -21.94
CA CYS A 166 5.07 -24.37 -22.92
C CYS A 166 5.90 -25.52 -22.35
N HIS A 167 7.23 -25.38 -22.28
CA HIS A 167 8.15 -26.45 -21.86
C HIS A 167 8.91 -26.15 -20.55
N GLY A 168 8.65 -25.01 -19.90
CA GLY A 168 9.35 -24.57 -18.68
C GLY A 168 8.57 -24.83 -17.39
N ARG A 169 8.03 -26.04 -17.22
CA ARG A 169 7.53 -26.50 -15.91
C ARG A 169 8.67 -26.63 -14.92
#